data_AF-A0A154QM54-F1
#
_entry.id   AF-A0A154QM54-F1
#
_cell.length_a   1.000
_cell.length_b   1.000
_cell.length_c   1.000
_cell.angle_alpha   90.00
_cell.angle_beta   90.00
_cell.angle_gamma   90.00
#
_symmetry.space_group_name_H-M   'P 1'
#
loop_
_entity.id
_entity.type
_entity.pdbx_description
1 polymer ?
#
loop_
_entity_poly.entity_id
_entity_poly.type
_entity_poly.pdbx_seq_one_letter_code
_entity_poly.pdbx_strand_id
1 'polypeptide(L)'
;MSLLPVPTALHASHADALTDFVAHAQLMLDPATPESVRRDAEPRLLAQLPTLLALGVFELFTIRDPALRALVHDELRAQRPCAA
;
A
#
# COMPACT_ATOMS: atom_id res chain seq x y z
N MET A 1 -2.06 38.97 -0.92
CA MET A 1 -2.60 37.65 -0.52
C MET A 1 -2.18 36.63 -1.57
N SER A 2 -0.93 36.13 -1.49
CA SER A 2 -0.47 35.11 -2.44
C SER A 2 -1.02 33.76 -2.02
N LEU A 3 -2.00 33.26 -2.75
CA LEU A 3 -2.39 31.86 -2.71
C LEU A 3 -1.31 31.09 -3.47
N LEU A 4 -0.33 30.56 -2.74
CA LEU A 4 0.57 29.56 -3.30
C LEU A 4 -0.28 28.40 -3.84
N PRO A 5 -0.02 27.88 -5.05
CA PRO A 5 -0.69 26.67 -5.49
C PRO A 5 -0.29 25.54 -4.54
N VAL A 6 -1.27 25.02 -3.80
CA VAL A 6 -1.11 23.78 -3.04
C VAL A 6 -0.61 22.72 -4.01
N PRO A 7 0.43 21.93 -3.67
CA PRO A 7 0.93 20.87 -4.54
C PRO A 7 -0.09 19.73 -4.62
N THR A 8 -1.20 19.91 -5.35
CA THR A 8 -2.28 18.94 -5.50
C THR A 8 -1.86 17.71 -6.28
N ALA A 9 -0.89 17.84 -7.19
CA ALA A 9 -0.44 16.74 -8.05
C ALA A 9 0.24 15.60 -7.27
N LEU A 10 1.06 15.91 -6.26
CA LEU A 10 1.71 14.89 -5.42
C LEU A 10 0.69 14.17 -4.51
N HIS A 11 -0.28 14.91 -3.99
CA HIS A 11 -1.34 14.34 -3.17
C HIS A 11 -2.26 13.42 -3.98
N ALA A 12 -2.51 13.73 -5.26
CA ALA A 12 -3.23 12.85 -6.17
C ALA A 12 -2.49 11.52 -6.37
N SER A 13 -1.19 11.56 -6.72
CA SER A 13 -0.40 10.33 -6.88
C SER A 13 -0.30 9.48 -5.61
N HIS A 14 -0.30 10.11 -4.44
CA HIS A 14 -0.30 9.42 -3.15
C HIS A 14 -1.68 8.80 -2.82
N ALA A 15 -2.77 9.50 -3.15
CA ALA A 15 -4.13 8.98 -3.00
C ALA A 15 -4.39 7.82 -3.98
N ASP A 16 -3.83 7.90 -5.20
CA ASP A 16 -3.89 6.83 -6.19
C ASP A 16 -3.15 5.58 -5.68
N ALA A 17 -1.96 5.73 -5.10
CA ALA A 17 -1.22 4.61 -4.51
C ALA A 17 -1.99 3.92 -3.37
N LEU A 18 -2.71 4.69 -2.53
CA LEU A 18 -3.58 4.13 -1.50
C LEU A 18 -4.78 3.39 -2.08
N THR A 19 -5.38 3.95 -3.13
CA THR A 19 -6.51 3.34 -3.83
C THR A 19 -6.10 2.02 -4.49
N ASP A 20 -4.96 2.00 -5.18
CA ASP A 20 -4.40 0.81 -5.81
C ASP A 20 -4.06 -0.28 -4.78
N PHE A 21 -3.47 0.10 -3.64
CA PHE A 21 -3.20 -0.83 -2.56
C PHE A 21 -4.48 -1.48 -2.03
N VAL A 22 -5.53 -0.69 -1.78
CA VAL A 22 -6.81 -1.20 -1.28
C VAL A 22 -7.47 -2.10 -2.32
N ALA A 23 -7.44 -1.73 -3.60
CA ALA A 23 -8.00 -2.55 -4.68
C ALA A 23 -7.31 -3.91 -4.77
N HIS A 24 -5.97 -3.94 -4.76
CA HIS A 24 -5.21 -5.20 -4.79
C HIS A 24 -5.38 -6.01 -3.51
N ALA A 25 -5.49 -5.37 -2.34
CA ALA A 25 -5.76 -6.03 -1.08
C ALA A 25 -7.13 -6.70 -1.09
N GLN A 26 -8.15 -6.03 -1.61
CA GLN A 26 -9.50 -6.60 -1.75
C GLN A 26 -9.49 -7.82 -2.67
N LEU A 27 -8.80 -7.75 -3.82
CA LEU A 27 -8.65 -8.90 -4.72
C LEU A 27 -7.93 -10.08 -4.04
N MET A 28 -6.92 -9.81 -3.20
CA MET A 28 -6.23 -10.88 -2.46
C MET A 28 -7.07 -11.49 -1.34
N LEU A 29 -7.95 -10.71 -0.70
CA LEU A 29 -8.81 -11.16 0.40
C LEU A 29 -10.11 -11.79 -0.08
N ASP A 30 -10.53 -11.50 -1.31
CA ASP A 30 -11.75 -12.05 -1.88
C ASP A 30 -11.57 -13.53 -2.26
N PRO A 31 -12.31 -14.47 -1.64
CA PRO A 31 -12.24 -15.88 -1.96
C PRO A 31 -12.80 -16.22 -3.35
N ALA A 32 -13.58 -15.31 -3.96
CA ALA A 32 -14.10 -15.49 -5.32
C ALA A 32 -13.08 -15.11 -6.40
N THR A 33 -11.99 -14.43 -6.05
CA THR A 33 -10.97 -14.00 -7.00
C THR A 33 -10.09 -15.19 -7.42
N PRO A 34 -9.87 -15.42 -8.74
CA PRO A 34 -9.04 -16.51 -9.23
C PRO A 34 -7.60 -16.44 -8.70
N GLU A 35 -6.98 -17.61 -8.45
CA GLU A 35 -5.61 -17.67 -7.91
C GLU A 35 -4.62 -16.89 -8.79
N SER A 36 -4.72 -16.97 -10.11
CA SER A 36 -3.86 -16.21 -11.03
C SER A 36 -3.94 -14.70 -10.79
N VAL A 37 -5.14 -14.17 -10.57
CA VAL A 37 -5.35 -12.73 -10.31
C VAL A 37 -4.82 -12.34 -8.93
N ARG A 38 -4.95 -13.21 -7.92
CA ARG A 38 -4.38 -12.99 -6.58
C ARG A 38 -2.85 -12.95 -6.64
N ARG A 39 -2.24 -13.84 -7.42
CA ARG A 39 -0.79 -13.89 -7.66
C ARG A 39 -0.27 -12.66 -8.38
N ASP A 40 -1.02 -12.10 -9.33
CA ASP A 40 -0.66 -10.85 -10.00
C ASP A 40 -0.89 -9.60 -9.13
N ALA A 41 -1.86 -9.65 -8.20
CA ALA A 41 -2.16 -8.56 -7.28
C ALA A 41 -1.09 -8.39 -6.19
N GLU A 42 -0.51 -9.50 -5.71
CA GLU A 42 0.51 -9.51 -4.66
C GLU A 42 1.72 -8.59 -4.97
N PRO A 43 2.46 -8.73 -6.09
CA PRO A 43 3.60 -7.86 -6.39
C PRO A 43 3.19 -6.40 -6.61
N ARG A 44 1.98 -6.15 -7.12
CA ARG A 44 1.45 -4.79 -7.32
C ARG A 44 1.13 -4.11 -6.00
N LEU A 45 0.55 -4.86 -5.05
CA LEU A 45 0.31 -4.40 -3.68
C LEU A 45 1.62 -4.03 -3.00
N LEU A 46 2.65 -4.89 -3.12
CA LEU A 46 3.96 -4.66 -2.52
C LEU A 46 4.68 -3.44 -3.12
N ALA A 47 4.51 -3.18 -4.41
CA ALA A 47 5.09 -2.01 -5.08
C ALA A 47 4.57 -0.67 -4.52
N GLN A 48 3.38 -0.64 -3.91
CA GLN A 48 2.82 0.57 -3.30
C GLN A 48 3.26 0.78 -1.85
N LEU A 49 3.83 -0.24 -1.19
CA LEU A 49 4.25 -0.15 0.22
C LEU A 49 5.23 1.00 0.51
N PRO A 50 6.28 1.27 -0.31
CA PRO A 50 7.19 2.38 -0.06
C PRO A 50 6.48 3.74 -0.03
N THR A 51 5.52 3.95 -0.93
CA THR A 51 4.72 5.18 -0.99
C THR A 51 3.83 5.29 0.25
N LEU A 52 3.19 4.20 0.68
CA LEU A 52 2.34 4.19 1.88
C LEU A 52 3.12 4.39 3.17
N LEU A 53 4.37 3.91 3.22
CA LEU A 53 5.29 4.18 4.33
C LEU A 53 5.67 5.66 4.42
N ALA A 54 6.00 6.28 3.28
CA ALA A 54 6.29 7.71 3.23
C ALA A 54 5.10 8.56 3.69
N LEU A 55 3.88 8.06 3.47
CA LEU A 55 2.63 8.67 3.94
C LEU A 55 2.30 8.37 5.41
N GLY A 56 2.92 7.38 6.02
CA GLY A 56 2.63 6.98 7.41
C GLY A 56 1.25 6.34 7.60
N VAL A 57 0.63 5.79 6.55
CA VAL A 57 -0.75 5.27 6.59
C VAL A 57 -0.90 4.14 7.62
N PHE A 58 0.13 3.31 7.77
CA PHE A 58 0.13 2.19 8.72
C PHE A 58 0.23 2.61 10.20
N GLU A 59 0.61 3.86 10.48
CA GLU A 59 0.57 4.42 11.84
C GLU A 59 -0.84 4.89 12.21
N LEU A 60 -1.67 5.19 11.21
CA LEU A 60 -3.03 5.70 11.38
C LEU A 60 -4.08 4.59 11.26
N PHE A 61 -3.85 3.62 10.38
CA PHE A 61 -4.78 2.55 10.06
C PHE A 61 -4.14 1.18 10.28
N THR A 62 -4.95 0.24 10.78
CA THR A 62 -4.53 -1.16 10.96
C THR A 62 -5.18 -2.07 9.93
N ILE A 63 -4.42 -3.02 9.39
CA ILE A 63 -4.94 -4.04 8.49
C ILE A 63 -5.76 -5.04 9.31
N ARG A 64 -7.06 -5.18 8.96
CA ARG A 64 -8.00 -6.06 9.67
C ARG A 64 -7.69 -7.55 9.46
N ASP A 65 -7.24 -7.91 8.26
CA ASP A 65 -6.95 -9.30 7.95
C ASP A 65 -5.57 -9.72 8.51
N PRO A 66 -5.51 -10.79 9.32
CA PRO A 66 -4.27 -11.19 9.97
C PRO A 66 -3.22 -11.73 8.99
N ALA A 67 -3.62 -12.38 7.90
CA ALA A 67 -2.69 -12.94 6.92
C ALA A 67 -2.06 -11.82 6.07
N LEU A 68 -2.87 -10.88 5.60
CA LEU A 68 -2.41 -9.70 4.88
C LEU A 68 -1.52 -8.83 5.77
N ARG A 69 -1.86 -8.68 7.05
CA ARG A 69 -1.03 -7.96 8.01
C ARG A 69 0.34 -8.61 8.21
N ALA A 70 0.40 -9.93 8.28
CA ALA A 70 1.67 -10.66 8.39
C ALA A 70 2.52 -10.47 7.12
N LEU A 71 1.92 -10.63 5.94
CA LEU A 71 2.58 -10.42 4.65
C LEU A 71 3.17 -9.01 4.53
N VAL A 72 2.37 -7.98 4.82
CA VAL A 72 2.85 -6.59 4.79
C VAL A 72 3.96 -6.39 5.82
N HIS A 73 3.83 -6.93 7.03
CA HIS A 73 4.87 -6.79 8.06
C HIS A 73 6.21 -7.43 7.64
N ASP A 74 6.18 -8.62 7.05
CA ASP A 74 7.39 -9.30 6.57
C ASP A 74 8.08 -8.51 5.46
N GLU A 75 7.30 -8.00 4.50
CA GLU A 75 7.81 -7.17 3.41
C GLU A 75 8.35 -5.82 3.90
N LEU A 76 7.70 -5.20 4.89
CA LEU A 76 8.20 -3.99 5.54
C LEU A 76 9.53 -4.24 6.28
N ARG A 77 9.71 -5.42 6.87
CA ARG A 77 10.99 -5.81 7.49
C ARG A 77 12.07 -6.05 6.43
N ALA A 78 11.72 -6.65 5.29
CA ALA A 78 12.65 -6.87 4.19
C ALA A 78 13.05 -5.55 3.49
N GLN A 79 12.13 -4.58 3.42
CA GLN A 79 12.35 -3.26 2.81
C GLN A 79 13.09 -2.28 3.72
N ARG A 80 13.21 -2.55 5.02
CA ARG A 80 14.13 -1.80 5.87
C ARG A 80 15.55 -2.13 5.41
N PRO A 81 16.28 -1.19 4.76
CA PRO A 81 17.68 -1.42 4.51
C PRO A 81 18.36 -1.69 5.85
N CYS A 82 19.37 -2.55 5.84
CA CYS A 82 20.32 -2.70 6.94
C CYS A 82 20.86 -1.31 7.30
N ALA A 83 20.21 -0.63 8.24
CA ALA A 83 20.65 0.65 8.74
C ALA A 83 21.77 0.34 9.75
N ALA A 84 23.00 0.44 9.23
CA ALA A 84 24.30 0.36 9.91
C ALA A 84 24.74 -1.03 10.41
#